data_AF-A0A4Y2LLR9-F1
#
_entry.id   AF-A0A4Y2LLR9-F1
#
_cell.length_a   1.000
_cell.length_b   1.000
_cell.length_c   1.000
_cell.angle_alpha   90.00
_cell.angle_beta   90.00
_cell.angle_gamma   90.00
#
_symmetry.space_group_name_H-M   'P 1'
#
loop_
_entity.id
_entity.type
_entity.pdbx_description
1 polymer ?
#
loop_
_entity_poly.entity_id
_entity_poly.type
_entity_poly.pdbx_seq_one_letter_code
_entity_poly.pdbx_strand_id
1 'polypeptide(L)'
;MIGCAFCVRENNISAAEWMVQLKPYNSVFHAELIAIKEACKWDSKSNRPIKIWTDGKSSLHFISSLKTNCPFSQDIQNKLLNSPNIKLGWIKANVQHVSNEAAISS
;
A
#
# COMPACT_ATOMS: atom_id res chain seq x y z
N MET A 1 2.09 20.15 -3.01
CA MET A 1 1.62 19.06 -3.90
C MET A 1 1.53 17.82 -3.05
N ILE A 2 0.47 17.03 -3.18
CA ILE A 2 0.32 15.77 -2.45
C ILE A 2 0.60 14.66 -3.46
N GLY A 3 1.49 13.74 -3.13
CA GLY A 3 1.84 12.61 -3.97
C GLY A 3 1.63 11.32 -3.18
N CYS A 4 1.58 10.20 -3.88
CA CYS A 4 1.80 8.91 -3.24
C CYS A 4 2.78 8.09 -4.05
N ALA A 5 3.51 7.26 -3.32
CA ALA A 5 4.57 6.43 -3.86
C ALA A 5 4.51 5.05 -3.22
N PHE A 6 4.89 4.02 -3.96
CA PHE A 6 5.27 2.74 -3.37
C PHE A 6 6.56 2.24 -3.99
N CYS A 7 7.37 1.55 -3.18
CA CYS A 7 8.61 0.92 -3.60
C CYS A 7 8.47 -0.60 -3.44
N VAL A 8 8.82 -1.35 -4.47
CA VAL A 8 8.94 -2.80 -4.45
C VAL A 8 10.40 -3.13 -4.19
N ARG A 9 10.67 -3.90 -3.13
CA ARG A 9 12.00 -4.41 -2.82
C ARG A 9 12.02 -5.92 -2.96
N GLU A 10 13.09 -6.42 -3.58
CA GLU A 10 13.42 -7.84 -3.66
C GLU A 10 14.82 -8.03 -3.05
N ASN A 11 14.95 -8.87 -2.01
CA ASN A 11 16.22 -9.12 -1.31
C ASN A 11 16.96 -7.84 -0.85
N ASN A 12 16.27 -6.91 -0.17
CA ASN A 12 16.79 -5.59 0.24
C ASN A 12 17.11 -4.61 -0.91
N ILE A 13 16.95 -4.99 -2.17
CA ILE A 13 17.26 -4.15 -3.32
C ILE A 13 15.95 -3.60 -3.88
N SER A 14 15.88 -2.28 -4.12
CA SER A 14 14.75 -1.67 -4.82
C SER A 14 14.66 -2.23 -6.24
N ALA A 15 13.61 -2.99 -6.51
CA ALA A 15 13.37 -3.62 -7.80
C ALA A 15 12.49 -2.75 -8.71
N ALA A 16 11.51 -2.05 -8.13
CA ALA A 16 10.64 -1.14 -8.85
C ALA A 16 10.11 -0.04 -7.93
N GLU A 17 9.81 1.12 -8.50
CA GLU A 17 9.20 2.23 -7.80
C GLU A 17 8.05 2.78 -8.63
N TRP A 18 6.99 3.18 -7.96
CA TRP A 18 5.85 3.83 -8.57
C TRP A 18 5.53 5.09 -7.78
N MET A 19 5.31 6.19 -8.50
CA MET A 19 4.93 7.46 -7.91
C MET A 19 3.87 8.11 -8.76
N VAL A 20 2.86 8.67 -8.11
CA VAL A 20 1.87 9.52 -8.78
C VAL A 20 1.70 10.82 -8.00
N GLN A 21 1.61 11.90 -8.76
CA GLN A 21 1.21 13.17 -8.20
C GLN A 21 -0.31 13.25 -8.15
N LEU A 22 -0.83 13.51 -6.96
CA LEU A 22 -2.25 13.68 -6.73
C LEU A 22 -2.64 15.16 -6.79
N LYS A 23 -3.94 15.39 -6.94
CA LYS A 23 -4.48 16.74 -6.99
C LYS A 23 -4.34 17.42 -5.61
N PRO A 24 -4.20 18.76 -5.55
CA PRO A 24 -3.89 19.49 -4.31
C PRO A 24 -4.93 19.31 -3.20
N TYR A 25 -6.15 18.89 -3.53
CA TYR A 25 -7.25 18.69 -2.60
C TYR A 25 -7.34 17.26 -2.02
N ASN A 26 -6.48 16.33 -2.46
CA ASN A 26 -6.49 14.97 -1.94
C ASN A 26 -5.85 14.91 -0.56
N SER A 27 -6.41 14.15 0.39
CA SER A 27 -5.80 13.98 1.71
C SER A 27 -4.65 12.95 1.67
N VAL A 28 -3.74 13.03 2.65
CA VAL A 28 -2.68 12.01 2.84
C VAL A 28 -3.28 10.61 2.97
N PHE A 29 -4.40 10.48 3.68
CA PHE A 29 -5.17 9.24 3.79
C PHE A 29 -5.62 8.70 2.42
N HIS A 30 -6.16 9.55 1.54
CA HIS A 30 -6.49 9.13 0.17
C HIS A 30 -5.26 8.73 -0.63
N ALA A 31 -4.14 9.42 -0.42
CA ALA A 31 -2.88 9.15 -1.11
C ALA A 31 -2.34 7.74 -0.75
N GLU A 32 -2.30 7.41 0.53
CA GLU A 32 -1.92 6.09 1.03
C GLU A 32 -2.84 4.99 0.49
N LEU A 33 -4.16 5.22 0.51
CA LEU A 33 -5.15 4.27 -0.01
C LEU A 33 -4.97 3.99 -1.51
N ILE A 34 -4.64 5.01 -2.30
CA ILE A 34 -4.33 4.86 -3.72
C ILE A 34 -3.05 4.04 -3.92
N ALA A 35 -2.00 4.30 -3.15
CA ALA A 35 -0.75 3.55 -3.23
C ALA A 35 -0.97 2.06 -2.91
N ILE A 36 -1.75 1.74 -1.87
CA ILE A 36 -2.06 0.34 -1.52
C ILE A 36 -2.85 -0.35 -2.64
N LYS A 37 -3.86 0.34 -3.18
CA LYS A 37 -4.65 -0.20 -4.30
C LYS A 37 -3.77 -0.50 -5.52
N GLU A 38 -2.83 0.37 -5.82
CA GLU A 38 -1.94 0.21 -6.97
C GLU A 38 -0.87 -0.86 -6.73
N ALA A 39 -0.34 -0.97 -5.52
CA ALA A 39 0.54 -2.07 -5.12
C ALA A 39 -0.18 -3.43 -5.24
N CYS A 40 -1.44 -3.55 -4.81
CA CYS A 40 -2.23 -4.76 -4.99
C CYS A 40 -2.42 -5.12 -6.47
N LYS A 41 -2.65 -4.13 -7.35
CA LYS A 41 -2.78 -4.37 -8.79
C LYS A 41 -1.47 -4.77 -9.45
N TRP A 42 -0.36 -4.14 -9.05
CA TRP A 42 0.97 -4.47 -9.54
C TRP A 42 1.25 -5.95 -9.32
N ASP A 43 0.91 -6.45 -8.13
CA ASP A 43 1.17 -7.83 -7.76
C ASP A 43 0.11 -8.84 -8.21
N SER A 44 -1.14 -8.46 -8.49
CA SER A 44 -2.06 -9.40 -9.14
C SER A 44 -1.51 -10.00 -10.46
N LYS A 45 -0.42 -9.43 -11.02
CA LYS A 45 0.33 -9.97 -12.17
C LYS A 45 1.48 -10.91 -11.79
N SER A 46 1.96 -10.86 -10.55
CA SER A 46 3.09 -11.61 -10.03
C SER A 46 2.57 -12.72 -9.11
N ASN A 47 2.75 -13.98 -9.48
CA ASN A 47 2.29 -15.12 -8.66
C ASN A 47 3.19 -15.39 -7.43
N ARG A 48 3.84 -14.34 -6.90
CA ARG A 48 4.81 -14.45 -5.81
C ARG A 48 4.20 -13.93 -4.50
N PRO A 49 4.57 -14.50 -3.35
CA PRO A 49 4.16 -13.96 -2.06
C PRO A 49 4.85 -12.61 -1.81
N ILE A 50 4.07 -11.55 -1.69
CA ILE A 50 4.57 -10.22 -1.32
C ILE A 50 3.90 -9.70 -0.06
N LYS A 51 4.61 -8.79 0.59
CA LYS A 51 4.14 -8.10 1.77
C LYS A 51 4.09 -6.60 1.50
N ILE A 52 2.90 -6.03 1.54
CA ILE A 52 2.68 -4.59 1.41
C ILE A 52 2.76 -4.00 2.81
N TRP A 53 3.65 -3.04 3.02
CA TRP A 53 3.79 -2.35 4.30
C TRP A 53 3.28 -0.91 4.18
N THR A 54 2.46 -0.51 5.13
CA THR A 54 1.96 0.86 5.24
C THR A 54 2.18 1.37 6.66
N ASP A 55 2.57 2.63 6.78
CA ASP A 55 2.70 3.37 8.04
C ASP A 55 1.40 4.02 8.50
N GLY A 56 0.51 4.28 7.55
CA GLY A 56 -0.88 4.70 7.74
C GLY A 56 -1.73 3.69 8.51
N LYS A 57 -1.66 3.72 9.85
CA LYS A 57 -2.51 2.88 10.73
C LYS A 57 -4.01 3.07 10.44
N SER A 58 -4.41 4.30 10.11
CA SER A 58 -5.78 4.62 9.70
C SER A 58 -6.17 3.93 8.39
N SER A 59 -5.26 3.91 7.40
CA SER A 59 -5.47 3.27 6.10
C SER A 59 -5.59 1.76 6.24
N LEU A 60 -4.75 1.15 7.08
CA LEU A 60 -4.82 -0.27 7.39
C LEU A 60 -6.13 -0.62 8.14
N HIS A 61 -6.54 0.21 9.10
CA HIS A 61 -7.81 0.03 9.79
C HIS A 61 -9.01 0.17 8.84
N PHE A 62 -8.97 1.12 7.91
CA PHE A 62 -10.02 1.31 6.91
C PHE A 62 -10.16 0.09 5.98
N ILE A 63 -9.04 -0.47 5.51
CA ILE A 63 -9.05 -1.67 4.67
C ILE A 63 -9.47 -2.91 5.47
N SER A 64 -9.02 -3.05 6.71
CA SER A 64 -9.37 -4.18 7.58
C SER A 64 -10.80 -4.12 8.11
N SER A 65 -11.42 -2.94 8.12
CA SER A 65 -12.79 -2.76 8.58
C SER A 65 -13.77 -3.33 7.54
N LEU A 66 -14.14 -4.60 7.71
CA LEU A 66 -15.19 -5.29 6.94
C LEU A 66 -16.57 -4.61 7.01
N LYS A 67 -16.75 -3.62 7.91
CA LYS A 67 -18.02 -2.91 8.13
C LYS A 67 -18.24 -1.70 7.22
N THR A 68 -17.25 -1.27 6.44
CA THR A 68 -17.43 -0.11 5.56
C THR A 68 -18.09 -0.55 4.25
N ASN A 69 -19.36 -0.16 4.04
CA ASN A 69 -20.09 -0.22 2.77
C ASN A 69 -19.47 0.68 1.66
N CYS A 70 -18.19 1.03 1.78
CA CYS A 70 -17.50 1.86 0.82
C CYS A 70 -17.03 0.99 -0.36
N PRO A 71 -17.44 1.28 -1.61
CA PRO A 71 -17.01 0.51 -2.77
C PRO A 71 -15.48 0.49 -2.94
N PHE A 72 -14.79 1.53 -2.44
CA PHE A 72 -13.34 1.61 -2.48
C PHE A 72 -12.65 0.59 -1.54
N SER A 73 -13.14 0.42 -0.30
CA SER A 73 -12.58 -0.59 0.61
C SER A 73 -12.89 -2.00 0.14
N GLN A 74 -14.08 -2.22 -0.41
CA GLN A 74 -14.47 -3.51 -0.99
C GLN A 74 -13.60 -3.89 -2.18
N ASP A 75 -13.26 -2.95 -3.07
CA ASP A 75 -12.37 -3.22 -4.21
C ASP A 75 -10.97 -3.68 -3.75
N ILE A 76 -10.40 -3.02 -2.73
CA ILE A 76 -9.10 -3.42 -2.17
C ILE A 76 -9.22 -4.78 -1.46
N GLN A 77 -10.23 -4.98 -0.63
CA GLN A 77 -10.46 -6.25 0.07
C GLN A 77 -10.66 -7.40 -0.91
N ASN A 78 -11.47 -7.23 -1.95
CA ASN A 78 -11.68 -8.25 -2.97
C ASN A 78 -10.39 -8.58 -3.72
N LYS A 79 -9.54 -7.59 -4.00
CA LYS A 79 -8.21 -7.83 -4.58
C LYS A 79 -7.32 -8.64 -3.64
N LEU A 80 -7.29 -8.29 -2.36
CA LEU A 80 -6.54 -9.04 -1.35
C LEU A 80 -7.06 -10.48 -1.20
N LEU A 81 -8.38 -10.67 -1.21
CA LEU A 81 -9.01 -12.00 -1.15
C LEU A 81 -8.71 -12.85 -2.39
N ASN A 82 -8.72 -12.24 -3.58
CA ASN A 82 -8.39 -12.91 -4.84
C ASN A 82 -6.88 -13.13 -5.03
N SER A 83 -6.04 -12.56 -4.17
CA SER A 83 -4.58 -12.67 -4.23
C SER A 83 -4.06 -13.16 -2.87
N PRO A 84 -4.20 -14.46 -2.55
CA PRO A 84 -3.81 -15.02 -1.25
C PRO A 84 -2.31 -14.88 -0.95
N ASN A 85 -1.53 -14.57 -1.98
CA ASN A 85 -0.10 -14.30 -1.90
C ASN A 85 0.23 -12.91 -1.33
N ILE A 86 -0.74 -11.99 -1.30
CA ILE A 86 -0.56 -10.62 -0.80
C ILE A 86 -0.86 -10.57 0.70
N LYS A 87 0.13 -10.16 1.49
CA LYS A 87 -0.04 -9.90 2.93
C LYS A 87 0.06 -8.41 3.19
N LEU A 88 -0.96 -7.84 3.84
CA LEU A 88 -0.92 -6.45 4.31
C LEU A 88 -0.28 -6.41 5.70
N GLY A 89 0.72 -5.54 5.89
CA GLY A 89 1.41 -5.31 7.15
C GLY A 89 1.44 -3.83 7.51
N TRP A 90 1.54 -3.56 8.81
CA TRP A 90 1.78 -2.22 9.34
C TRP A 90 3.24 -2.07 9.74
N ILE A 91 3.92 -1.02 9.27
CA ILE A 91 5.26 -0.63 9.71
C ILE A 91 5.14 0.71 10.44
N LYS A 92 5.81 0.88 11.58
CA LYS A 92 5.85 2.21 12.21
C LYS A 92 6.85 3.08 11.45
N ALA A 93 6.39 4.14 10.78
CA ALA A 93 7.29 5.21 10.33
C ALA A 93 7.80 5.96 11.57
N ASN A 94 8.93 5.51 12.13
CA ASN A 94 9.74 6.35 13.00
C ASN A 94 11.17 5.80 13.15
N VAL A 95 12.11 6.70 12.88
CA VAL A 95 13.56 6.63 13.13
C VAL A 95 14.31 5.67 12.20
N GLN A 96 14.87 6.25 11.15
CA GLN A 96 16.16 5.90 10.54
C GLN A 96 16.60 4.45 10.78
N HIS A 97 15.88 3.50 10.19
CA HIS A 97 16.40 2.15 10.01
C HIS A 97 16.35 1.87 8.52
N VAL A 98 17.53 1.96 7.89
CA VAL A 98 17.79 1.37 6.58
C VAL A 98 17.52 -0.13 6.74
N SER A 99 16.30 -0.57 6.47
CA SER A 99 15.97 -1.99 6.52
C SER A 99 14.79 -2.29 5.62
N ASN A 100 15.09 -3.11 4.60
CA ASN A 100 14.32 -4.20 4.00
C ASN A 100 12.79 -4.15 3.78
N GLU A 101 12.10 -3.07 4.07
CA GLU A 101 10.64 -3.05 4.03
C GLU A 101 10.15 -2.16 2.88
N ALA A 102 9.21 -2.67 2.09
CA ALA A 102 8.52 -1.94 1.03
C ALA A 102 7.68 -0.82 1.67
N ALA A 103 8.31 0.32 1.97
CA ALA A 103 7.68 1.45 2.64
C ALA A 103 6.93 2.33 1.62
N ILE A 104 5.67 2.64 1.93
CA ILE A 104 4.89 3.71 1.28
C ILE A 104 5.25 4.99 2.04
N SER A 105 5.99 5.91 1.42
CA SER A 105 6.28 7.23 2.01
C SER A 105 5.40 8.29 1.37
N SER A 106 4.72 9.11 2.18
CA SER A 106 3.93 10.28 1.76
C SER A 106 4.65 11.60 1.97
#